data_AF-A0A2D9DWP5-F1
#
_entry.id   AF-A0A2D9DWP5-F1
#
_cell.length_a   1.000
_cell.length_b   1.000
_cell.length_c   1.000
_cell.angle_alpha   90.00
_cell.angle_beta   90.00
_cell.angle_gamma   90.00
#
_symmetry.space_group_name_H-M   'P 1'
#
loop_
_entity.id
_entity.type
_entity.pdbx_description
1 polymer ?
#
loop_
_entity_poly.entity_id
_entity_poly.type
_entity_poly.pdbx_seq_one_letter_code
_entity_poly.pdbx_strand_id
1 'polypeptide(L)'
;MTLRCKEFKDFALDLTLQIAASDPDTSDKHRNSNVVHIYREQIGQNDDHIRLLLEQAWIKNQDTTVKDVLMSLEILLKTTIRIVRFTRYSVNDT
;
A
#
# COMPACT_ATOMS: atom_id res chain seq x y z
N MET A 1 9.51 7.31 16.08
CA MET A 1 8.39 8.04 16.70
C MET A 1 7.10 7.41 16.21
N THR A 2 6.21 6.97 17.11
CA THR A 2 4.97 6.28 16.72
C THR A 2 3.81 7.26 16.68
N LEU A 3 3.21 7.47 15.51
CA LEU A 3 1.98 8.25 15.36
C LEU A 3 0.81 7.45 15.99
N ARG A 4 0.18 8.01 17.03
CA ARG A 4 -0.98 7.40 17.73
C ARG A 4 -2.31 8.07 17.41
N CYS A 5 -2.30 9.04 16.50
CA CYS A 5 -3.48 9.83 16.12
C CYS A 5 -4.51 8.99 15.35
N LYS A 6 -5.77 9.41 15.43
CA LYS A 6 -6.91 8.69 14.86
C LYS A 6 -6.85 8.72 13.34
N GLU A 7 -6.46 9.85 12.77
CA GLU A 7 -6.35 10.12 11.34
C GLU A 7 -5.39 9.13 10.67
N PHE A 8 -4.24 8.88 11.28
CA PHE A 8 -3.28 7.89 10.76
C PHE A 8 -3.83 6.46 10.81
N LYS A 9 -4.52 6.10 11.90
CA LYS A 9 -5.10 4.75 12.06
C LYS A 9 -6.24 4.52 11.07
N ASP A 10 -7.11 5.51 10.89
CA ASP A 10 -8.22 5.44 9.95
C ASP A 10 -7.68 5.30 8.52
N PHE A 11 -6.68 6.10 8.14
CA PHE A 11 -6.00 5.95 6.85
C PHE A 11 -5.37 4.56 6.67
N ALA A 12 -4.65 4.04 7.67
CA ALA A 12 -4.01 2.73 7.59
C ALA A 12 -5.05 1.59 7.45
N LEU A 13 -6.19 1.71 8.12
CA LEU A 13 -7.30 0.77 7.98
C LEU A 13 -7.89 0.80 6.57
N ASP A 14 -8.13 2.00 6.05
CA ASP A 14 -8.67 2.18 4.71
C ASP A 14 -7.70 1.72 3.63
N LEU A 15 -6.41 1.96 3.82
CA LEU A 15 -5.35 1.50 2.92
C LEU A 15 -5.29 -0.03 2.90
N THR A 16 -5.54 -0.68 4.04
CA THR A 16 -5.63 -2.15 4.11
C THR A 16 -6.83 -2.65 3.29
N LEU A 17 -7.97 -1.96 3.36
CA LEU A 17 -9.14 -2.29 2.55
C LEU A 17 -8.89 -2.05 1.05
N GLN A 18 -8.23 -0.95 0.70
CA GLN A 18 -7.77 -0.66 -0.67
C GLN A 18 -6.94 -1.81 -1.22
N ILE A 19 -5.91 -2.26 -0.48
CA ILE A 19 -5.03 -3.36 -0.86
C ILE A 19 -5.83 -4.65 -1.03
N ALA A 20 -6.70 -4.97 -0.06
CA ALA A 20 -7.51 -6.18 -0.10
C ALA A 20 -8.44 -6.24 -1.32
N ALA A 21 -9.04 -5.11 -1.69
CA ALA A 21 -10.00 -5.00 -2.80
C ALA A 21 -9.35 -4.88 -4.18
N SER A 22 -8.23 -4.15 -4.29
CA SER A 22 -7.67 -3.72 -5.57
C SER A 22 -6.56 -4.63 -6.10
N ASP A 23 -6.09 -5.57 -5.28
CA ASP A 23 -5.01 -6.51 -5.59
C ASP A 23 -3.83 -5.85 -6.36
N PRO A 24 -3.15 -4.87 -5.74
CA PRO A 24 -2.05 -4.13 -6.36
C PRO A 24 -0.80 -5.02 -6.48
N ASP A 25 -0.86 -6.06 -7.31
CA ASP A 25 0.30 -6.85 -7.73
C ASP A 25 0.32 -6.85 -9.25
N THR A 26 1.25 -6.09 -9.83
CA THR A 26 1.51 -6.19 -11.27
C THR A 26 2.24 -7.48 -11.51
N SER A 27 1.48 -8.52 -11.83
CA SER A 27 1.86 -9.57 -12.77
C SER A 27 3.35 -9.62 -13.12
N ASP A 28 4.15 -10.24 -12.27
CA ASP A 28 5.16 -11.15 -12.81
C ASP A 28 4.43 -12.47 -13.02
N LYS A 29 3.85 -12.62 -14.22
CA LYS A 29 3.11 -13.83 -14.68
C LYS A 29 4.00 -15.07 -14.78
N HIS A 30 5.05 -15.17 -13.96
CA HIS A 30 5.94 -16.31 -13.93
C HIS A 30 6.46 -16.63 -12.52
N ARG A 31 5.56 -16.90 -11.56
CA ARG A 31 5.95 -17.65 -10.36
C ARG A 31 4.97 -18.78 -10.09
N ASN A 32 5.09 -19.83 -10.91
CA ASN A 32 4.82 -21.17 -10.43
C ASN A 32 5.78 -21.43 -9.27
N SER A 33 5.28 -21.51 -8.03
CA SER A 33 5.69 -22.42 -6.95
C SER A 33 5.37 -21.79 -5.59
N ASN A 34 4.47 -22.45 -4.87
CA ASN A 34 4.45 -22.59 -3.41
C ASN A 34 5.62 -21.93 -2.66
N VAL A 35 5.35 -20.81 -1.96
CA VAL A 35 6.09 -20.17 -0.82
C VAL A 35 6.68 -18.74 -1.04
N VAL A 36 6.01 -17.78 -0.37
CA VAL A 36 6.42 -16.60 0.46
C VAL A 36 7.36 -15.50 -0.12
N HIS A 37 6.85 -14.26 -0.15
CA HIS A 37 7.65 -13.03 -0.27
C HIS A 37 8.01 -12.46 1.12
N ILE A 38 9.20 -12.79 1.64
CA ILE A 38 9.83 -12.02 2.72
C ILE A 38 10.59 -10.86 2.03
N TYR A 39 10.04 -9.65 2.03
CA TYR A 39 10.74 -8.47 1.52
C TYR A 39 11.98 -8.21 2.38
N ARG A 40 13.13 -8.69 1.91
CA ARG A 40 14.46 -8.33 2.41
C ARG A 40 14.79 -6.98 1.77
N GLU A 41 14.81 -5.96 2.61
CA GLU A 41 15.19 -4.58 2.32
C GLU A 41 16.44 -4.53 1.43
N GLN A 42 16.26 -4.28 0.14
CA GLN A 42 17.33 -3.81 -0.75
C GLN A 42 17.13 -2.31 -0.88
N ILE A 43 17.91 -1.59 -0.09
CA ILE A 43 18.00 -0.13 -0.11
C ILE A 43 18.21 0.33 -1.57
N GLY A 44 17.22 1.01 -2.14
CA GLY A 44 17.40 1.82 -3.35
C GLY A 44 16.76 1.33 -4.65
N GLN A 45 15.97 0.26 -4.68
CA GLN A 45 15.12 -0.01 -5.85
C GLN A 45 13.77 0.70 -5.72
N ASN A 46 13.35 1.35 -6.81
CA ASN A 46 11.98 1.82 -6.99
C ASN A 46 11.05 0.66 -6.67
N ASP A 47 10.31 0.77 -5.57
CA ASP A 47 9.31 -0.22 -5.17
C ASP A 47 8.12 -0.03 -6.11
N ASP A 48 8.25 -0.53 -7.35
CA ASP A 48 7.27 -0.33 -8.43
C ASP A 48 5.87 -0.74 -7.95
N HIS A 49 5.78 -1.72 -7.06
CA HIS A 49 4.54 -2.19 -6.41
C HIS A 49 3.90 -1.09 -5.54
N ILE A 50 4.72 -0.34 -4.80
CA ILE A 50 4.25 0.81 -4.02
C ILE A 50 3.85 1.94 -4.96
N ARG A 51 4.59 2.20 -6.05
CA ARG A 51 4.19 3.20 -7.05
C ARG A 51 2.81 2.89 -7.62
N LEU A 52 2.58 1.63 -7.99
CA LEU A 52 1.30 1.17 -8.54
C LEU A 52 0.17 1.32 -7.53
N LEU A 53 0.37 0.95 -6.27
CA LEU A 53 -0.60 1.20 -5.20
C LEU A 53 -0.91 2.70 -5.06
N LEU A 54 0.12 3.56 -5.10
CA LEU A 54 -0.05 5.01 -4.97
C LEU A 54 -0.83 5.63 -6.13
N GLU A 55 -0.70 5.09 -7.35
CA GLU A 55 -1.39 5.56 -8.55
C GLU A 55 -2.86 5.08 -8.66
N GLN A 56 -3.28 4.11 -7.84
CA GLN A 56 -4.66 3.63 -7.85
C GLN A 56 -5.65 4.69 -7.36
N ALA A 57 -6.84 4.67 -7.96
CA ALA A 57 -7.98 5.42 -7.47
C ALA A 57 -8.39 4.94 -6.07
N TRP A 58 -8.72 5.89 -5.19
CA TRP A 58 -8.99 5.61 -3.79
C TRP A 58 -10.37 4.96 -3.60
N ILE A 59 -10.43 3.87 -2.83
CA ILE A 59 -11.65 3.07 -2.65
C ILE A 59 -12.85 3.86 -2.13
N LYS A 60 -12.62 4.91 -1.32
CA LYS A 60 -13.70 5.76 -0.80
C LYS A 60 -14.06 6.92 -1.73
N ASN A 61 -13.17 7.31 -2.64
CA ASN A 61 -13.38 8.39 -3.58
C ASN A 61 -12.52 8.20 -4.84
N GLN A 62 -13.15 7.80 -5.94
CA GLN A 62 -12.48 7.47 -7.19
C GLN A 62 -11.91 8.70 -7.93
N ASP A 63 -12.28 9.93 -7.52
CA ASP A 63 -11.73 11.17 -8.10
C ASP A 63 -10.33 11.53 -7.55
N THR A 64 -9.85 10.77 -6.56
CA THR A 64 -8.55 10.98 -5.92
C THR A 64 -7.73 9.69 -5.93
N THR A 65 -6.41 9.80 -5.98
CA THR A 65 -5.53 8.64 -5.89
C THR A 65 -5.14 8.34 -4.44
N VAL A 66 -4.63 7.13 -4.18
CA VAL A 66 -4.03 6.77 -2.87
C VAL A 66 -2.91 7.77 -2.52
N LYS A 67 -2.12 8.20 -3.50
CA LYS A 67 -1.08 9.22 -3.33
C LYS A 67 -1.63 10.55 -2.84
N ASP A 68 -2.73 11.03 -3.40
CA ASP A 68 -3.32 12.32 -3.01
C ASP A 68 -3.83 12.29 -1.56
N VAL A 69 -4.42 11.16 -1.16
CA VAL A 69 -4.87 10.95 0.22
C VAL A 69 -3.69 10.90 1.19
N LEU A 70 -2.62 10.18 0.82
CA LEU A 70 -1.39 10.11 1.62
C LEU A 70 -0.76 11.50 1.78
N MET A 71 -0.60 12.26 0.69
CA MET A 71 -0.05 13.62 0.72
C MET A 71 -0.90 14.56 1.59
N SER A 72 -2.22 14.47 1.51
CA SER A 72 -3.14 15.25 2.34
C SER A 72 -2.95 14.94 3.84
N LEU A 73 -2.73 13.67 4.17
CA LEU A 73 -2.46 13.22 5.54
C LEU A 73 -1.08 13.71 6.05
N GLU A 74 -0.04 13.69 5.20
CA GLU A 74 1.28 14.20 5.54
C GLU A 74 1.24 15.71 5.87
N ILE A 75 0.50 16.48 5.06
CA ILE A 75 0.29 17.92 5.29
C ILE A 75 -0.45 18.15 6.61
N LEU A 76 -1.52 17.39 6.86
CA LEU A 76 -2.33 17.50 8.07
C LEU A 76 -1.52 17.18 9.34
N LEU A 77 -0.74 16.10 9.31
CA LEU A 77 0.04 15.63 10.46
C LEU A 77 1.42 16.29 10.56
N LYS A 78 1.79 17.14 9.59
CA LYS A 78 3.11 17.76 9.46
C LYS A 78 4.25 16.75 9.62
N THR A 79 4.03 15.54 9.11
CA THR A 79 4.91 14.39 9.28
C THR A 79 4.98 13.64 7.97
N THR A 80 6.18 13.30 7.52
CA THR A 80 6.36 12.44 6.35
C THR A 80 5.95 11.01 6.68
N ILE A 81 5.10 10.42 5.84
CA ILE A 81 4.55 9.08 5.99
C ILE A 81 4.93 8.28 4.76
N ARG A 82 5.55 7.14 4.97
CA ARG A 82 5.96 6.25 3.88
C ARG A 82 5.32 4.89 4.06
N ILE A 83 4.77 4.37 2.97
CA ILE A 83 4.47 2.95 2.86
C ILE A 83 5.80 2.26 2.60
N VAL A 84 6.19 1.32 3.46
CA VAL A 84 7.47 0.60 3.35
C VAL A 84 7.29 -0.74 2.65
N ARG A 85 6.16 -1.39 2.86
CA ARG A 85 5.78 -2.68 2.28
C ARG A 85 4.31 -2.95 2.54
N PHE A 86 3.71 -3.83 1.75
CA PHE A 86 2.42 -4.43 2.04
C PHE A 86 2.41 -5.90 1.61
N THR A 87 1.42 -6.65 2.10
CA THR A 87 1.19 -8.04 1.70
C THR A 87 -0.30 -8.30 1.75
N ARG A 88 -0.80 -9.01 0.76
CA ARG A 88 -2.18 -9.48 0.67
C ARG A 88 -2.16 -10.99 0.60
N TYR A 89 -3.06 -11.65 1.32
CA TYR A 89 -3.28 -13.09 1.24
C TYR A 89 -4.71 -13.32 0.76
N SER A 90 -4.89 -14.11 -0.29
CA SER A 90 -6.19 -14.57 -0.74
C SER A 90 -6.38 -16.04 -0.39
N VAL A 91 -7.57 -16.45 0.06
CA VAL A 91 -7.89 -17.86 0.36
C VAL A 91 -7.74 -18.74 -0.89
N ASN A 92 -7.86 -18.14 -2.08
CA ASN A 92 -7.74 -18.83 -3.36
C ASN A 92 -6.32 -18.75 -3.97
N ASP A 93 -5.35 -18.12 -3.31
CA ASP A 93 -3.93 -18.22 -3.72
C ASP A 93 -3.41 -19.59 -3.27
N THR A 94 -3.57 -20.59 -4.14
CA THR A 94 -3.02 -21.94 -3.97
C THR A 94 -2.18 -22.31 -5.17
#